data_AF-A0A929XC98-F1
#
_entry.id   AF-A0A929XC98-F1
#
_cell.length_a   1.000
_cell.length_b   1.000
_cell.length_c   1.000
_cell.angle_alpha   90.00
_cell.angle_beta   90.00
_cell.angle_gamma   90.00
#
_symmetry.space_group_name_H-M   'P 1'
#
loop_
_entity.id
_entity.type
_entity.pdbx_description
1 polymer ?
#
loop_
_entity_poly.entity_id
_entity_poly.type
_entity_poly.pdbx_seq_one_letter_code
_entity_poly.pdbx_strand_id
1 'polypeptide(L)' 'MAEKSFEERMSNLETIKRELEKDDLSLDEAVQKFEDGMKISRECREILDNAEKKITILLEGEEKDFVQS' A
#
# COMPACT_ATOMS: atom_id res chain seq x y z
N MET A 1 -8.87 3.35 11.27
CA MET A 1 -9.39 2.41 10.26
C MET A 1 -8.45 2.26 9.06
N ALA A 2 -7.91 3.35 8.51
CA ALA A 2 -6.95 3.30 7.39
C ALA A 2 -5.66 2.52 7.68
N GLU A 3 -5.13 2.62 8.90
CA GLU A 3 -3.91 1.90 9.33
C GLU A 3 -4.10 0.38 9.30
N LYS A 4 -5.18 -0.12 9.91
CA LYS A 4 -5.58 -1.54 9.81
C LYS A 4 -5.79 -1.99 8.36
N SER A 5 -6.30 -1.12 7.49
CA SER A 5 -6.49 -1.40 6.07
C SER A 5 -5.16 -1.52 5.31
N PHE A 6 -4.12 -0.78 5.67
CA PHE A 6 -2.82 -0.90 5.03
C PHE A 6 -2.12 -2.19 5.48
N GLU A 7 -2.08 -2.44 6.78
CA GLU A 7 -1.46 -3.64 7.37
C GLU A 7 -2.10 -4.93 6.84
N GLU A 8 -3.43 -4.96 6.73
CA GLU A 8 -4.16 -6.10 6.17
C GLU A 8 -3.81 -6.33 4.69
N ARG A 9 -3.73 -5.26 3.90
CA ARG A 9 -3.32 -5.34 2.49
C ARG A 9 -1.87 -5.80 2.33
N MET A 10 -0.97 -5.32 3.19
CA MET A 10 0.42 -5.77 3.19
C MET A 10 0.53 -7.26 3.55
N SER A 11 -0.20 -7.72 4.56
CA SER A 11 -0.28 -9.14 4.93
C SER A 11 -0.81 -10.02 3.78
N ASN A 12 -1.81 -9.54 3.05
CA ASN A 12 -2.33 -10.23 1.87
C ASN A 12 -1.28 -10.30 0.75
N LEU A 13 -0.52 -9.21 0.52
CA LEU A 13 0.55 -9.20 -0.47
C LEU A 13 1.68 -10.18 -0.11
N GLU A 14 2.05 -10.27 1.17
CA GLU A 14 3.02 -11.27 1.66
C GLU A 14 2.51 -12.70 1.51
N THR A 15 1.20 -12.91 1.65
CA THR A 15 0.56 -14.21 1.42
C THR A 15 0.66 -14.59 -0.06
N ILE A 16 0.33 -13.66 -0.97
CA ILE A 16 0.48 -13.86 -2.42
C ILE A 16 1.92 -14.16 -2.80
N LYS A 17 2.91 -13.43 -2.24
CA LYS A 17 4.34 -13.71 -2.46
C LYS A 17 4.69 -15.15 -2.10
N ARG A 18 4.25 -15.62 -0.92
CA ARG A 18 4.48 -17.00 -0.46
C ARG A 18 3.80 -18.03 -1.35
N GLU A 19 2.63 -17.73 -1.90
CA GLU A 19 1.93 -18.61 -2.82
C GLU A 19 2.63 -18.68 -4.19
N LEU A 20 3.15 -17.56 -4.68
CA LEU A 20 3.95 -17.49 -5.92
C LEU A 20 5.30 -18.23 -5.82
N GLU A 21 5.80 -18.47 -4.61
CA GLU A 21 7.05 -19.21 -4.35
C GLU A 21 6.84 -20.73 -4.27
N LYS A 22 5.59 -21.24 -4.39
CA LYS A 22 5.32 -22.68 -4.33
C LYS A 22 5.70 -23.37 -5.64
N ASP A 23 6.37 -24.50 -5.52
CA ASP A 23 6.81 -25.33 -6.66
C ASP A 23 5.66 -26.02 -7.41
N ASP A 24 4.45 -26.09 -6.82
CA ASP A 24 3.27 -26.77 -7.38
C ASP A 24 2.26 -25.82 -8.04
N LEU A 25 2.62 -24.56 -8.24
CA LEU A 25 1.72 -23.56 -8.80
C LEU A 25 1.62 -23.71 -10.33
N SER A 26 0.40 -23.85 -10.85
CA SER A 26 0.18 -23.85 -12.29
C SER A 26 0.41 -22.46 -12.89
N LEU A 27 0.65 -22.39 -14.21
CA LEU A 27 0.88 -21.12 -14.91
C LEU A 27 -0.31 -20.16 -14.77
N ASP A 28 -1.54 -20.67 -14.92
CA ASP A 28 -2.75 -19.85 -14.82
C ASP A 28 -2.94 -19.30 -13.41
N GLU A 29 -2.66 -20.11 -12.38
CA GLU A 29 -2.68 -19.66 -10.99
C GLU A 29 -1.59 -18.63 -10.71
N ALA A 30 -0.39 -18.82 -11.26
CA ALA A 30 0.71 -17.86 -11.12
C ALA A 30 0.35 -16.50 -11.72
N VAL A 31 -0.25 -16.49 -12.90
CA VAL A 31 -0.74 -15.25 -13.56
C VAL A 31 -1.80 -14.58 -12.70
N GLN A 32 -2.81 -15.33 -12.22
CA GLN A 32 -3.88 -14.77 -11.39
C GLN A 32 -3.34 -14.17 -10.08
N LYS A 33 -2.44 -14.89 -9.39
CA LYS A 33 -1.82 -14.41 -8.15
C LYS A 33 -0.96 -13.18 -8.38
N PHE A 34 -0.26 -13.12 -9.50
CA PHE A 34 0.53 -11.94 -9.88
C PHE A 34 -0.37 -10.72 -10.12
N GLU A 35 -1.48 -10.88 -10.84
CA GLU A 35 -2.46 -9.80 -11.05
C GLU A 35 -3.06 -9.29 -9.73
N ASP A 36 -3.43 -10.20 -8.84
CA ASP A 36 -3.96 -9.87 -7.50
C ASP A 36 -2.91 -9.11 -6.68
N GLY A 37 -1.66 -9.57 -6.69
CA GLY A 37 -0.54 -8.91 -6.01
C GLY A 37 -0.27 -7.51 -6.56
N MET A 38 -0.33 -7.34 -7.88
CA MET A 38 -0.19 -6.04 -8.54
C MET A 38 -1.31 -5.07 -8.15
N LYS A 39 -2.54 -5.55 -8.03
CA LYS A 39 -3.68 -4.74 -7.57
C LYS A 39 -3.49 -4.26 -6.14
N ILE A 40 -3.15 -5.17 -5.22
CA ILE A 40 -2.92 -4.83 -3.81
C ILE A 40 -1.73 -3.87 -3.66
N SER A 41 -0.65 -4.07 -4.42
CA SER A 41 0.50 -3.16 -4.42
C SER A 41 0.12 -1.72 -4.80
N ARG A 42 -0.76 -1.56 -5.80
CA ARG A 42 -1.28 -0.23 -6.19
C ARG A 42 -2.11 0.40 -5.07
N GLU A 43 -3.00 -0.36 -4.44
CA GLU A 43 -3.83 0.15 -3.34
C GLU A 43 -2.97 0.56 -2.13
N CYS A 44 -1.92 -0.20 -1.79
CA CYS A 44 -0.96 0.18 -0.77
C CYS A 44 -0.26 1.50 -1.09
N ARG A 45 0.15 1.70 -2.36
CA ARG A 45 0.77 2.95 -2.82
C ARG A 45 -0.18 4.14 -2.67
N GLU A 46 -1.43 4.00 -3.08
CA GLU A 46 -2.44 5.06 -2.93
C GLU A 46 -2.65 5.45 -1.47
N ILE A 47 -2.63 4.48 -0.54
CA ILE A 47 -2.73 4.78 0.89
C ILE A 47 -1.53 5.60 1.37
N LEU A 48 -0.31 5.22 0.95
CA LEU A 48 0.92 5.93 1.30
C LEU A 48 0.93 7.35 0.71
N ASP A 49 0.59 7.50 -0.57
CA ASP A 49 0.50 8.80 -1.23
C ASP A 49 -0.50 9.74 -0.53
N ASN A 50 -1.63 9.19 -0.07
CA ASN A 50 -2.63 9.95 0.68
C ASN A 50 -2.14 10.32 2.09
N ALA A 51 -1.36 9.46 2.73
CA ALA A 51 -0.75 9.76 4.03
C ALA A 51 0.32 10.86 3.90
N GLU A 52 1.17 10.76 2.88
CA GLU A 52 2.19 11.77 2.55
C GLU A 52 1.54 13.12 2.28
N LYS A 53 0.53 13.20 1.42
CA LYS A 53 -0.21 14.44 1.15
C LYS A 53 -0.77 15.08 2.41
N LYS A 54 -1.31 14.28 3.34
CA LYS A 54 -1.82 14.79 4.63
C LYS A 54 -0.70 15.38 5.47
N ILE A 55 0.46 14.72 5.53
CA ILE A 55 1.64 15.23 6.23
C ILE A 55 2.10 16.55 5.60
N THR A 56 2.20 16.61 4.26
CA THR A 56 2.59 17.83 3.55
C THR A 56 1.65 19.00 3.86
N ILE A 57 0.32 18.79 3.80
CA ILE A 57 -0.66 19.84 4.12
C ILE A 57 -0.52 20.33 5.57
N LEU A 58 -0.27 19.42 6.52
CA LEU A 58 -0.08 19.79 7.92
C LEU A 58 1.18 20.64 8.11
N LEU A 59 2.28 20.26 7.46
CA LEU A 59 3.55 21.00 7.53
C LEU A 59 3.43 22.38 6.85
N GLU A 60 2.80 22.47 5.68
CA GLU A 60 2.53 23.74 5.00
C GLU A 60 1.56 24.64 5.79
N GLY A 61 0.65 24.04 6.56
CA GLY A 61 -0.24 24.73 7.49
C GLY A 61 0.51 25.31 8.69
N GLU A 62 1.38 24.51 9.32
CA GLU A 62 2.23 24.96 10.43
C GLU A 62 3.26 26.01 10.00
N GLU A 63 3.79 25.92 8.76
CA GLU A 63 4.74 26.92 8.24
C GLU A 63 4.08 28.31 8.12
N LYS A 64 2.78 28.38 7.78
CA LYS A 64 2.05 29.66 7.76
C LYS A 64 1.83 30.25 9.15
N ASP A 65 1.62 29.41 10.17
CA ASP A 65 1.46 29.86 11.56
C ASP A 65 2.78 30.33 12.18
N PHE A 66 3.93 29.74 11.78
CA PHE A 66 5.26 30.16 12.20
C PHE A 66 5.77 31.45 11.54
N VAL A 67 5.32 31.77 10.32
CA VAL A 67 5.78 32.97 9.58
C VAL A 67 4.94 34.21 9.91
N GLN A 68 3.77 34.04 10.53
CA GLN A 68 2.88 35.14 10.94
C GLN A 68 2.98 35.54 12.42
N SER A 69 3.87 34.91 13.20
CA SER A 69 4.12 35.26 14.61
C SER A 69 5.43 36.03 14.84
#